data_AF-M1WLY0-F1
#
_entry.id   AF-M1WLY0-F1
#
_cell.length_a   1.000
_cell.length_b   1.000
_cell.length_c   1.000
_cell.angle_alpha   90.00
_cell.angle_beta   90.00
_cell.angle_gamma   90.00
#
_symmetry.space_group_name_H-M   'P 1'
#
loop_
_entity.id
_entity.type
_entity.pdbx_description
1 polymer ?
#
loop_
_entity_poly.entity_id
_entity_poly.type
_entity_poly.pdbx_seq_one_letter_code
_entity_poly.pdbx_strand_id
1 'polypeptide(L)'
;MFELYGGFDLHNVLGYQGFMMGERIMAGFRFAKAAPWPYVTGVGALFTALLFKGMGVSLWIQGNPFQASLFALWGFGWLGIAGFAFADGISRHREYRRIKAMLLKFGYSERIFEPLASSRCQRDAALFAADETGHGVSARAYFHLLGYRWYHVLPDKVVRNPFVFLCPDFLRSSFLPGKKKGS
;
A
#
# COMPACT_ATOMS: atom_id res chain seq x y z
N MET A 1 45.37 2.02 38.02
CA MET A 1 45.76 3.17 37.18
C MET A 1 45.67 2.69 35.74
N PHE A 2 44.44 2.60 35.21
CA PHE A 2 43.86 3.48 34.19
C PHE A 2 44.66 3.49 32.86
N GLU A 3 44.17 2.72 31.88
CA GLU A 3 44.08 3.18 30.49
C GLU A 3 43.02 2.35 29.73
N LEU A 4 41.80 2.86 29.77
CA LEU A 4 40.77 2.68 28.75
C LEU A 4 41.15 3.57 27.57
N TYR A 5 41.21 3.05 26.34
CA TYR A 5 40.71 3.75 25.14
C TYR A 5 40.59 2.73 24.00
N GLY A 6 39.37 2.19 23.85
CA GLY A 6 38.97 1.47 22.65
C GLY A 6 38.96 2.43 21.47
N GLY A 7 39.71 2.10 20.43
CA GLY A 7 39.72 2.84 19.17
C GLY A 7 38.33 2.84 18.56
N PHE A 8 37.69 4.02 18.54
CA PHE A 8 36.43 4.24 17.84
C PHE A 8 36.74 4.40 16.36
N ASP A 9 36.55 3.31 15.61
CA ASP A 9 36.92 3.18 14.21
C ASP A 9 35.91 3.89 13.29
N LEU A 10 36.15 5.18 13.03
CA LEU A 10 35.27 6.09 12.27
C LEU A 10 34.95 5.57 10.85
N HIS A 11 35.87 4.83 10.23
CA HIS A 11 35.71 4.24 8.90
C HIS A 11 34.65 3.14 8.86
N ASN A 12 34.55 2.35 9.93
CA ASN A 12 33.49 1.37 10.08
C ASN A 12 32.12 2.08 10.19
N VAL A 13 32.00 3.12 11.02
CA VAL A 13 30.74 3.85 11.23
C VAL A 13 30.23 4.50 9.94
N LEU A 14 31.10 5.11 9.13
CA LEU A 14 30.72 5.70 7.84
C LEU A 14 30.33 4.62 6.81
N GLY A 15 31.01 3.47 6.81
CA GLY A 15 30.64 2.31 5.99
C GLY A 15 29.27 1.72 6.39
N TYR A 16 29.00 1.59 7.69
CA TYR A 16 27.71 1.17 8.22
C TYR A 16 26.62 2.19 7.90
N GLN A 17 26.88 3.50 8.04
CA GLN A 17 25.89 4.52 7.69
C GLN A 17 25.58 4.56 6.19
N GLY A 18 26.58 4.41 5.33
CA GLY A 18 26.39 4.29 3.88
C GLY A 18 25.60 3.04 3.48
N PHE A 19 25.92 1.89 4.07
CA PHE A 19 25.18 0.63 3.87
C PHE A 19 23.73 0.72 4.36
N MET A 20 23.51 1.26 5.56
CA MET A 20 22.19 1.48 6.14
C MET A 20 21.37 2.50 5.32
N MET A 21 22.00 3.55 4.78
CA MET A 21 21.33 4.50 3.89
C MET A 21 20.93 3.82 2.57
N GLY A 22 21.80 3.00 1.98
CA GLY A 22 21.52 2.21 0.78
C GLY A 22 20.38 1.21 0.98
N GLU A 23 20.36 0.49 2.11
CA GLU A 23 19.25 -0.39 2.48
C GLU A 23 17.94 0.38 2.68
N ARG A 24 17.98 1.58 3.28
CA ARG A 24 16.78 2.42 3.47
C ARG A 24 16.22 2.94 2.16
N ILE A 25 17.08 3.35 1.22
CA ILE A 25 16.67 3.79 -0.11
C ILE A 25 16.06 2.62 -0.90
N MET A 26 16.72 1.46 -0.88
CA MET A 26 16.20 0.23 -1.51
C MET A 26 14.89 -0.24 -0.86
N ALA A 27 14.76 -0.13 0.47
CA ALA A 27 13.54 -0.40 1.19
C ALA A 27 12.42 0.57 0.81
N GLY A 28 12.72 1.87 0.66
CA GLY A 28 11.78 2.88 0.17
C GLY A 28 11.33 2.63 -1.27
N PHE A 29 12.24 2.19 -2.14
CA PHE A 29 11.90 1.83 -3.52
C PHE A 29 11.02 0.58 -3.60
N ARG A 30 11.32 -0.45 -2.79
CA ARG A 30 10.47 -1.65 -2.63
C ARG A 30 9.11 -1.29 -2.03
N PHE A 31 9.08 -0.33 -1.11
CA PHE A 31 7.86 0.18 -0.49
C PHE A 31 6.94 0.84 -1.53
N ALA A 32 7.49 1.73 -2.36
CA ALA A 32 6.75 2.38 -3.45
C ALA A 32 6.29 1.38 -4.53
N LYS A 33 7.14 0.42 -4.90
CA LYS A 33 6.81 -0.59 -5.92
C LYS A 33 5.79 -1.63 -5.47
N ALA A 34 5.70 -1.92 -4.18
CA ALA A 34 4.74 -2.89 -3.65
C ALA A 34 3.29 -2.37 -3.70
N ALA A 35 3.07 -1.05 -3.75
CA ALA A 35 1.74 -0.45 -3.75
C ALA A 35 1.70 0.90 -4.51
N PRO A 36 1.97 0.93 -5.82
CA PRO A 36 2.07 2.18 -6.57
C PRO A 36 0.73 2.94 -6.61
N TRP A 37 -0.38 2.23 -6.79
CA TRP A 37 -1.70 2.84 -6.94
C TRP A 37 -2.17 3.59 -5.69
N PRO A 38 -2.14 2.99 -4.48
CA PRO A 38 -2.50 3.72 -3.26
C PRO A 38 -1.66 4.99 -3.05
N TYR A 39 -0.34 4.94 -3.29
CA TYR A 39 0.50 6.13 -3.13
C TYR A 39 0.22 7.21 -4.17
N VAL A 40 0.02 6.84 -5.43
CA VAL A 40 -0.37 7.81 -6.47
C VAL A 40 -1.70 8.48 -6.11
N THR A 41 -2.69 7.69 -5.69
CA THR A 41 -3.98 8.25 -5.25
C THR A 41 -3.85 9.11 -4.00
N GLY A 42 -3.00 8.73 -3.04
CA GLY A 42 -2.76 9.49 -1.82
C GLY A 42 -2.08 10.83 -2.09
N VAL A 43 -1.06 10.85 -2.94
CA VAL A 43 -0.36 12.08 -3.36
C VAL A 43 -1.29 12.99 -4.17
N GLY A 44 -2.04 12.44 -5.12
CA GLY A 44 -3.02 13.22 -5.90
C GLY A 44 -4.12 13.83 -5.02
N ALA A 45 -4.64 13.05 -4.07
CA ALA A 45 -5.63 13.52 -3.10
C ALA A 45 -5.05 14.60 -2.17
N LEU A 46 -3.82 14.44 -1.70
CA LEU A 46 -3.14 15.43 -0.87
C LEU A 46 -2.93 16.74 -1.62
N PHE A 47 -2.45 16.67 -2.86
CA PHE A 47 -2.28 17.85 -3.70
C PHE A 47 -3.60 18.58 -3.93
N THR A 48 -4.66 17.85 -4.26
CA THR A 48 -6.02 18.39 -4.44
C THR A 48 -6.54 19.04 -3.16
N ALA A 49 -6.31 18.42 -2.00
CA ALA A 49 -6.66 19.00 -0.71
C ALA A 49 -5.94 20.33 -0.45
N LEU A 50 -4.64 20.41 -0.75
CA LEU A 50 -3.86 21.64 -0.59
C LEU A 50 -4.36 22.76 -1.51
N LEU A 51 -4.72 22.45 -2.76
CA LEU A 51 -5.32 23.42 -3.68
C LEU A 51 -6.64 23.97 -3.14
N PHE A 52 -7.54 23.10 -2.69
CA PHE A 52 -8.82 23.54 -2.12
C PHE A 52 -8.65 24.35 -0.83
N LYS A 53 -7.70 23.99 0.03
CA LYS A 53 -7.37 24.79 1.22
C LYS A 53 -6.77 26.15 0.84
N GLY A 54 -5.88 26.21 -0.14
CA GLY A 54 -5.30 27.46 -0.64
C GLY A 54 -6.37 28.40 -1.21
N MET A 55 -7.29 27.88 -2.02
CA MET A 55 -8.43 28.65 -2.54
C MET A 55 -9.39 29.07 -1.42
N GLY A 56 -9.63 28.21 -0.42
CA GLY A 56 -10.44 28.58 0.74
C GLY A 56 -9.83 29.73 1.54
N VAL A 57 -8.51 29.72 1.76
CA VAL A 57 -7.80 30.81 2.46
C VAL A 57 -7.85 32.11 1.66
N SER A 58 -7.65 32.07 0.34
CA SER A 58 -7.72 33.28 -0.47
C SER A 58 -9.11 33.92 -0.46
N LEU A 59 -10.17 33.11 -0.51
CA LEU A 59 -11.56 33.58 -0.41
C LEU A 59 -11.91 34.11 0.99
N TRP A 60 -11.31 33.53 2.03
CA TRP A 60 -11.45 34.03 3.39
C TRP A 60 -10.88 35.44 3.53
N ILE A 61 -9.69 35.68 2.98
CA ILE A 61 -9.03 36.99 2.98
C ILE A 61 -9.84 38.02 2.19
N GLN A 62 -10.53 37.60 1.12
CA GLN A 62 -11.42 38.46 0.31
C GLN A 62 -12.75 38.78 1.01
N GLY A 63 -12.98 38.28 2.24
CA GLY A 63 -14.20 38.56 2.99
C GLY A 63 -15.41 37.73 2.55
N ASN A 64 -15.21 36.60 1.85
CA ASN A 64 -16.28 35.67 1.48
C ASN A 64 -16.21 34.38 2.32
N PRO A 65 -16.65 34.42 3.59
CA PRO A 65 -16.49 33.31 4.52
C PRO A 65 -17.29 32.08 4.11
N PHE A 66 -18.46 32.26 3.49
CA PHE A 66 -19.31 31.13 3.08
C PHE A 66 -18.63 30.26 2.03
N GLN A 67 -18.11 30.87 0.95
CA GLN A 67 -17.39 30.12 -0.09
C GLN A 67 -16.10 29.52 0.48
N ALA A 68 -15.38 30.26 1.32
CA ALA A 68 -14.19 29.75 2.00
C ALA A 68 -14.48 28.49 2.84
N SER A 69 -15.59 28.46 3.59
CA SER A 69 -16.01 27.29 4.37
C SER A 69 -16.33 26.08 3.49
N LEU A 70 -17.00 26.27 2.34
CA LEU A 70 -17.27 25.18 1.40
C LEU A 70 -15.96 24.58 0.85
N PHE A 71 -15.03 25.42 0.41
CA PHE A 71 -13.72 24.96 -0.05
C PHE A 71 -12.92 24.26 1.06
N ALA A 72 -13.00 24.75 2.30
CA ALA A 72 -12.37 24.13 3.45
C ALA A 72 -12.96 22.73 3.75
N LEU A 73 -14.28 22.55 3.61
CA LEU A 73 -14.97 21.28 3.80
C LEU A 73 -14.59 20.27 2.70
N TRP A 74 -14.63 20.68 1.43
CA TRP A 74 -14.20 19.85 0.30
C TRP A 74 -12.73 19.44 0.43
N GLY A 75 -11.85 20.38 0.79
CA GLY A 75 -10.44 20.07 1.06
C GLY A 75 -10.24 19.07 2.21
N PHE A 76 -11.09 19.10 3.25
CA PHE A 76 -11.04 18.11 4.33
C PHE A 76 -11.45 16.71 3.85
N GLY A 77 -12.46 16.60 2.98
CA GLY A 77 -12.84 15.33 2.35
C GLY A 77 -11.67 14.68 1.59
N TRP A 78 -10.91 15.49 0.83
CA TRP A 78 -9.72 15.03 0.11
C TRP A 78 -8.57 14.61 1.04
N LEU A 79 -8.39 15.26 2.20
CA LEU A 79 -7.45 14.78 3.22
C LEU A 79 -7.85 13.41 3.77
N GLY A 80 -9.14 13.17 3.97
CA GLY A 80 -9.65 11.85 4.35
C GLY A 80 -9.28 10.77 3.33
N ILE A 81 -9.52 11.04 2.04
CA ILE A 81 -9.14 10.12 0.94
C ILE A 81 -7.63 9.89 0.93
N ALA A 82 -6.81 10.93 1.08
CA ALA A 82 -5.36 10.80 1.14
C ALA A 82 -4.93 9.89 2.31
N GLY A 83 -5.51 10.10 3.50
CA GLY A 83 -5.26 9.28 4.69
C GLY A 83 -5.59 7.80 4.45
N PHE A 84 -6.76 7.50 3.90
CA PHE A 84 -7.16 6.12 3.57
C PHE A 84 -6.25 5.48 2.51
N ALA A 85 -5.86 6.25 1.49
CA ALA A 85 -4.96 5.77 0.44
C ALA A 85 -3.57 5.42 1.00
N PHE A 86 -3.00 6.28 1.86
CA PHE A 86 -1.73 5.98 2.53
C PHE A 86 -1.85 4.78 3.48
N ALA A 87 -2.95 4.67 4.24
CA ALA A 87 -3.19 3.53 5.11
C ALA A 87 -3.31 2.21 4.33
N ASP A 88 -4.00 2.20 3.19
CA ASP A 88 -4.06 1.03 2.30
C ASP A 88 -2.68 0.69 1.74
N GLY A 89 -1.90 1.69 1.30
CA GLY A 89 -0.51 1.48 0.85
C GLY A 89 0.37 0.80 1.91
N ILE A 90 0.28 1.25 3.16
CA ILE A 90 1.01 0.64 4.30
C ILE A 90 0.54 -0.80 4.52
N SER A 91 -0.77 -1.06 4.45
CA SER A 91 -1.35 -2.40 4.58
C SER A 91 -0.78 -3.36 3.53
N ARG A 92 -0.76 -2.95 2.25
CA ARG A 92 -0.20 -3.75 1.14
C ARG A 92 1.28 -4.01 1.29
N HIS A 93 2.04 -3.04 1.79
CA HIS A 93 3.46 -3.27 2.05
C HIS A 93 3.71 -4.31 3.16
N ARG A 94 2.88 -4.32 4.22
CA ARG A 94 2.96 -5.36 5.26
C ARG A 94 2.61 -6.74 4.68
N GLU A 95 1.62 -6.80 3.80
CA GLU A 95 1.19 -8.01 3.12
C GLU A 95 2.29 -8.56 2.21
N TYR A 96 2.90 -7.71 1.38
CA TYR A 96 4.09 -8.04 0.58
C TYR A 96 5.21 -8.66 1.44
N ARG A 97 5.59 -8.02 2.55
CA ARG A 97 6.65 -8.54 3.44
C ARG A 97 6.29 -9.90 4.03
N ARG A 98 5.02 -10.08 4.42
CA ARG A 98 4.51 -11.35 4.94
C ARG A 98 4.59 -12.46 3.88
N ILE A 99 4.18 -12.18 2.65
CA ILE A 99 4.21 -13.15 1.54
C ILE A 99 5.64 -13.53 1.21
N LYS A 100 6.53 -12.54 1.09
CA LYS A 100 7.96 -12.76 0.87
C LYS A 100 8.55 -13.69 1.94
N ALA A 101 8.25 -13.44 3.21
CA ALA A 101 8.71 -14.30 4.31
C ALA A 101 8.15 -15.74 4.21
N MET A 102 6.89 -15.91 3.82
CA MET A 102 6.29 -17.24 3.62
C MET A 102 6.95 -17.99 2.46
N LEU A 103 7.21 -17.31 1.34
CA LEU A 103 7.86 -17.90 0.17
C LEU A 103 9.31 -18.30 0.47
N LEU A 104 10.05 -17.48 1.21
CA LEU A 104 11.42 -17.82 1.63
C LEU A 104 11.46 -19.01 2.61
N LYS A 105 10.45 -19.14 3.47
CA LYS A 105 10.40 -20.19 4.50
C LYS A 105 9.88 -21.53 3.98
N PHE A 106 8.83 -21.50 3.17
CA PHE A 106 8.08 -22.69 2.77
C PHE A 106 8.20 -23.02 1.28
N GLY A 107 8.84 -22.15 0.49
CA GLY A 107 8.82 -22.25 -0.97
C GLY A 107 7.48 -21.85 -1.57
N TYR A 108 7.30 -22.18 -2.84
CA TYR A 108 6.06 -21.91 -3.56
C TYR A 108 4.92 -22.81 -3.09
N SER A 109 3.77 -22.21 -2.78
CA SER A 109 2.51 -22.92 -2.53
C SER A 109 1.33 -22.06 -2.96
N GLU A 110 0.41 -22.63 -3.75
CA GLU A 110 -0.80 -21.94 -4.22
C GLU A 110 -1.66 -21.41 -3.07
N ARG A 111 -1.66 -22.11 -1.93
CA ARG A 111 -2.40 -21.73 -0.71
C ARG A 111 -1.96 -20.38 -0.15
N ILE A 112 -0.72 -19.94 -0.44
CA ILE A 112 -0.24 -18.61 -0.07
C ILE A 112 -0.93 -17.52 -0.90
N PHE A 113 -1.25 -17.82 -2.17
CA PHE A 113 -1.77 -16.87 -3.14
C PHE A 113 -3.29 -16.83 -3.22
N GLU A 114 -3.98 -17.93 -2.88
CA GLU A 114 -5.44 -18.02 -2.86
C GLU A 114 -6.14 -16.85 -2.13
N PRO A 115 -5.78 -16.46 -0.90
CA PRO A 115 -6.44 -15.34 -0.22
C PRO A 115 -6.16 -13.97 -0.87
N LEU A 116 -5.12 -13.87 -1.69
CA LEU A 116 -4.66 -12.63 -2.34
C LEU A 116 -5.33 -12.40 -3.70
N ALA A 117 -6.03 -13.42 -4.22
CA ALA A 117 -6.76 -13.35 -5.47
C ALA A 117 -7.86 -12.27 -5.47
N SER A 118 -8.36 -11.87 -4.29
CA SER A 118 -9.58 -11.07 -4.17
C SER A 118 -9.49 -9.64 -4.71
N SER A 119 -8.32 -9.00 -4.67
CA SER A 119 -8.14 -7.61 -5.13
C SER A 119 -6.85 -7.41 -5.92
N ARG A 120 -6.86 -6.47 -6.87
CA ARG A 120 -5.71 -6.19 -7.73
C ARG A 120 -4.47 -5.77 -6.93
N CYS A 121 -4.62 -4.85 -5.97
CA CYS A 121 -3.51 -4.38 -5.14
C CYS A 121 -2.85 -5.53 -4.35
N GLN A 122 -3.63 -6.53 -3.94
CA GLN A 122 -3.10 -7.74 -3.29
C GLN A 122 -2.33 -8.62 -4.26
N ARG A 123 -2.88 -8.87 -5.44
CA ARG A 123 -2.21 -9.65 -6.48
C ARG A 123 -0.90 -9.00 -6.90
N ASP A 124 -0.88 -7.68 -7.09
CA ASP A 124 0.33 -6.93 -7.46
C ASP A 124 1.41 -7.04 -6.36
N ALA A 125 1.02 -6.89 -5.09
CA ALA A 125 1.93 -7.08 -3.95
C ALA A 125 2.46 -8.53 -3.85
N ALA A 126 1.61 -9.53 -4.14
CA ALA A 126 1.95 -10.94 -4.14
C ALA A 126 2.91 -11.31 -5.27
N LEU A 127 2.65 -10.81 -6.47
CA LEU A 127 3.50 -10.97 -7.65
C LEU A 127 4.86 -10.34 -7.42
N PHE A 128 4.91 -9.15 -6.82
CA PHE A 128 6.18 -8.50 -6.47
C PHE A 128 6.99 -9.32 -5.46
N ALA A 129 6.34 -9.88 -4.43
CA ALA A 129 6.99 -10.80 -3.49
C ALA A 129 7.49 -12.09 -4.17
N ALA A 130 6.72 -12.63 -5.13
CA ALA A 130 7.09 -13.82 -5.88
C ALA A 130 8.26 -13.56 -6.82
N ASP A 131 8.29 -12.42 -7.51
CA ASP A 131 9.41 -12.02 -8.39
C ASP A 131 10.71 -11.89 -7.59
N GLU A 132 10.68 -11.27 -6.41
CA GLU A 132 11.88 -11.14 -5.57
C GLU A 132 12.36 -12.46 -4.94
N THR A 133 11.52 -13.50 -4.91
CA THR A 133 11.88 -14.82 -4.35
C THR A 133 12.12 -15.89 -5.41
N GLY A 134 12.10 -15.51 -6.70
CA GLY A 134 12.31 -16.43 -7.82
C GLY A 134 11.07 -17.27 -8.21
N HIS A 135 9.91 -17.01 -7.61
CA HIS A 135 8.67 -17.75 -7.84
C HIS A 135 7.66 -17.01 -8.74
N GLY A 136 8.08 -15.90 -9.36
CA GLY A 136 7.19 -15.01 -10.12
C GLY A 136 6.48 -15.68 -11.30
N VAL A 137 7.14 -16.59 -12.01
CA VAL A 137 6.55 -17.33 -13.14
C VAL A 137 5.40 -18.21 -12.66
N SER A 138 5.62 -18.99 -11.59
CA SER A 138 4.61 -19.86 -10.99
C SER A 138 3.42 -19.05 -10.45
N ALA A 139 3.70 -17.92 -9.76
CA ALA A 139 2.65 -17.05 -9.24
C ALA A 139 1.79 -16.42 -10.35
N ARG A 140 2.40 -15.97 -11.45
CA ARG A 140 1.67 -15.48 -12.63
C ARG A 140 0.83 -16.57 -13.29
N ALA A 141 1.39 -17.77 -13.45
CA ALA A 141 0.67 -18.91 -14.00
C ALA A 141 -0.55 -19.24 -13.14
N TYR A 142 -0.41 -19.26 -11.81
CA TYR A 142 -1.52 -19.48 -10.89
C TYR A 142 -2.63 -18.43 -11.01
N PHE A 143 -2.29 -17.13 -10.98
CA PHE A 143 -3.31 -16.09 -11.16
C PHE A 143 -3.96 -16.14 -12.55
N HIS A 144 -3.22 -16.54 -13.59
CA HIS A 144 -3.78 -16.78 -14.91
C HIS A 144 -4.72 -17.99 -14.97
N LEU A 145 -4.41 -19.07 -14.25
CA LEU A 145 -5.29 -20.24 -14.10
C LEU A 145 -6.60 -19.88 -13.38
N LEU A 146 -6.54 -18.97 -12.41
CA LEU A 146 -7.73 -18.40 -11.77
C LEU A 146 -8.52 -17.45 -12.67
N GLY A 147 -8.08 -17.19 -13.90
CA GLY A 147 -8.76 -16.32 -14.87
C GLY A 147 -8.38 -14.85 -14.76
N TYR A 148 -7.49 -14.47 -13.85
CA TYR A 148 -7.04 -13.08 -13.74
C TYR A 148 -6.10 -12.71 -14.90
N ARG A 149 -6.31 -11.50 -15.42
CA ARG A 149 -5.49 -10.86 -16.45
C ARG A 149 -5.11 -9.46 -15.98
N TRP A 150 -4.12 -8.86 -16.61
CA TRP A 150 -3.61 -7.53 -16.23
C TRP A 150 -4.69 -6.43 -16.25
N TYR A 151 -5.74 -6.60 -17.06
CA TYR A 151 -6.88 -5.68 -17.19
C TYR A 151 -8.01 -5.93 -16.17
N HIS A 152 -7.98 -7.03 -15.39
CA HIS A 152 -8.98 -7.29 -14.34
C HIS A 152 -8.71 -6.39 -13.12
N VAL A 153 -9.24 -5.16 -13.17
CA VAL A 153 -9.10 -4.17 -12.09
C VAL A 153 -10.11 -4.41 -10.97
N LEU A 154 -11.34 -4.80 -11.34
CA LEU A 154 -12.45 -5.00 -10.42
C LEU A 154 -12.41 -6.41 -9.78
N PRO A 155 -12.77 -6.54 -8.49
CA PRO A 155 -12.97 -7.84 -7.84
C PRO A 155 -14.05 -8.65 -8.57
N ASP A 156 -13.88 -9.98 -8.67
CA ASP A 156 -14.81 -10.84 -9.44
C ASP A 156 -16.25 -10.78 -8.94
N LYS A 157 -16.43 -10.49 -7.65
CA LYS A 157 -17.76 -10.30 -7.04
C LYS A 157 -18.46 -9.08 -7.61
N VAL A 158 -17.72 -8.02 -7.90
CA VAL A 158 -18.23 -6.79 -8.50
C VAL A 158 -18.48 -6.97 -9.98
N VAL A 159 -17.58 -7.67 -10.70
CA VAL A 159 -17.77 -7.96 -12.13
C VAL A 159 -19.04 -8.81 -12.34
N ARG A 160 -19.30 -9.78 -11.45
CA ARG A 160 -20.52 -10.62 -11.51
C ARG A 160 -21.78 -9.90 -11.07
N ASN A 161 -21.68 -8.98 -10.10
CA ASN A 161 -22.81 -8.19 -9.68
C ASN A 161 -22.33 -6.79 -9.21
N PRO A 162 -22.49 -5.75 -10.04
CA PRO A 162 -21.97 -4.42 -9.73
C PRO A 162 -22.61 -3.80 -8.47
N PHE A 163 -23.81 -4.25 -8.07
CA PHE A 163 -24.48 -3.78 -6.85
C PHE A 163 -23.89 -4.36 -5.56
N VAL A 164 -23.01 -5.36 -5.64
CA VAL A 164 -22.35 -5.96 -4.46
C VAL A 164 -21.46 -4.95 -3.71
N PHE A 165 -21.02 -3.87 -4.36
CA PHE A 165 -20.30 -2.78 -3.69
C PHE A 165 -21.12 -2.14 -2.55
N LEU A 166 -22.45 -2.18 -2.63
CA LEU A 166 -23.36 -1.64 -1.62
C LEU A 166 -23.72 -2.66 -0.54
N CYS A 167 -23.30 -3.91 -0.67
CA CYS A 167 -23.59 -4.94 0.32
C CYS A 167 -22.67 -4.81 1.55
N PRO A 168 -23.22 -4.76 2.77
CA PRO A 168 -22.44 -4.70 4.01
C PRO A 168 -21.45 -5.87 4.15
N ASP A 169 -21.82 -7.06 3.68
CA ASP A 169 -20.96 -8.26 3.74
C ASP A 169 -19.75 -8.16 2.84
N PHE A 170 -19.89 -7.52 1.67
CA PHE A 170 -18.76 -7.27 0.78
C PHE A 170 -17.79 -6.29 1.43
N LEU A 171 -18.30 -5.16 1.94
CA LEU A 171 -17.49 -4.17 2.67
C LEU A 171 -16.79 -4.81 3.88
N ARG A 172 -17.48 -5.66 4.64
CA ARG A 172 -16.89 -6.37 5.77
C ARG A 172 -15.79 -7.33 5.31
N SER A 173 -16.01 -8.12 4.27
CA SER A 173 -15.00 -9.05 3.75
C SER A 173 -13.78 -8.35 3.12
N SER A 174 -13.97 -7.18 2.52
CA SER A 174 -12.93 -6.43 1.81
C SER A 174 -12.15 -5.48 2.72
N PHE A 175 -12.79 -4.88 3.73
CA PHE A 175 -12.18 -3.86 4.61
C PHE A 175 -12.00 -4.33 6.07
N LEU A 176 -12.71 -5.37 6.52
CA LEU A 176 -12.68 -5.88 7.89
C LEU A 176 -12.63 -7.42 7.91
N PRO A 177 -11.52 -8.04 7.47
CA PRO A 177 -11.38 -9.50 7.50
C PRO A 177 -11.40 -10.00 8.96
N GLY A 178 -12.59 -10.27 9.48
CA GLY A 178 -12.80 -10.92 10.77
C GLY A 178 -12.54 -12.41 10.65
N LYS A 179 -12.10 -13.03 11.76
CA LYS A 179 -11.98 -14.49 11.85
C LYS A 179 -13.33 -15.12 11.47
N LYS A 180 -13.35 -15.93 10.39
CA LYS A 180 -14.47 -16.84 10.14
C LYS A 180 -14.62 -17.71 11.37
N LYS A 181 -15.79 -17.71 12.02
CA LYS A 181 -16.15 -18.78 12.95
C LYS A 181 -16.19 -20.06 12.12
N GLY A 182 -15.30 -21.01 12.41
CA GLY A 182 -15.27 -22.30 11.74
C GLY A 182 -16.64 -22.96 11.88
N SER A 183 -17.22 -23.35 10.74
CA SER A 183 -18.26 -24.37 10.67
C SER A 183 -17.57 -25.73 10.59
#